data_AF-A0A8I3ABP5-F1
#
_entry.id   AF-A0A8I3ABP5-F1
#
_cell.length_a   1.000
_cell.length_b   1.000
_cell.length_c   1.000
_cell.angle_alpha   90.00
_cell.angle_beta   90.00
_cell.angle_gamma   90.00
#
_symmetry.space_group_name_H-M   'P 1'
#
loop_
_entity.id
_entity.type
_entity.pdbx_description
1 polymer ?
#
loop_
_entity_poly.entity_id
_entity_poly.type
_entity_poly.pdbx_seq_one_letter_code
_entity_poly.pdbx_strand_id
1 'polypeptide(L)'
;MSPLTANQGSDAQPDGHPSTLPSFTDEKSFERHGRAHDPKADVEAASNPPIDGDSDIVLQSEREIATHVISVDDDPSLNPWTFRAFFLGLGLSAFGGSLAEIYYFKPQTVGVSLMFLAIISYVLGFAMETFIPRHGLFRYLNPHPFNKKENAFVIIMASAAANSALATEVLAVQRLYYNITPNAATSIFLLFSSQLLGYGIGGILRPILLYPSKMLYPGVLPLISMFDAFFRDGSTARRKLKVFYIVFGVIFIWELFPEWIFPLLTGFSIICLAAPNNAAGDPGVWRK
;
A
#
# COMPACT_ATOMS: atom_id res chain seq x y z
N MET A 1 -46.53 -70.38 -26.00
CA MET A 1 -45.60 -70.31 -24.85
C MET A 1 -45.13 -68.88 -24.73
N SER A 2 -45.08 -68.36 -23.51
CA SER A 2 -44.88 -66.94 -23.15
C SER A 2 -44.11 -66.87 -21.81
N PRO A 3 -43.74 -65.70 -21.26
CA PRO A 3 -43.49 -64.38 -21.88
C PRO A 3 -41.96 -64.22 -22.09
N LEU A 4 -41.20 -63.11 -22.02
CA LEU A 4 -41.32 -61.65 -21.74
C LEU A 4 -40.50 -60.91 -22.84
N THR A 5 -40.73 -59.69 -23.34
CA THR A 5 -41.35 -58.41 -22.91
C THR A 5 -40.51 -57.51 -21.99
N ALA A 6 -40.30 -56.22 -22.28
CA ALA A 6 -40.55 -55.44 -23.51
C ALA A 6 -39.77 -54.10 -23.45
N ASN A 7 -39.49 -53.47 -24.60
CA ASN A 7 -39.01 -52.08 -24.67
C ASN A 7 -39.48 -51.40 -25.97
N GLN A 8 -40.46 -50.49 -25.87
CA GLN A 8 -41.04 -49.60 -26.89
C GLN A 8 -41.99 -48.64 -26.15
N GLY A 9 -42.23 -47.38 -26.54
CA GLY A 9 -41.68 -46.62 -27.67
C GLY A 9 -42.78 -45.95 -28.50
N SER A 10 -43.08 -44.67 -28.22
CA SER A 10 -44.06 -43.79 -28.90
C SER A 10 -43.97 -42.39 -28.22
N ASP A 11 -44.03 -41.21 -28.86
CA ASP A 11 -43.99 -40.77 -30.28
C ASP A 11 -43.29 -39.38 -30.30
N ALA A 12 -42.33 -39.05 -31.19
CA ALA A 12 -42.43 -38.68 -32.62
C ALA A 12 -43.19 -37.35 -32.88
N GLN A 13 -42.49 -36.21 -33.14
CA GLN A 13 -42.05 -35.66 -34.46
C GLN A 13 -43.13 -34.69 -35.07
N PRO A 14 -42.90 -33.76 -36.04
CA PRO A 14 -41.67 -33.16 -36.62
C PRO A 14 -41.55 -31.61 -36.58
N ASP A 15 -40.29 -31.15 -36.66
CA ASP A 15 -39.69 -30.14 -37.59
C ASP A 15 -40.37 -28.80 -37.95
N GLY A 16 -39.61 -27.69 -37.84
CA GLY A 16 -39.94 -26.39 -38.45
C GLY A 16 -39.02 -25.21 -38.02
N HIS A 17 -38.03 -24.85 -38.85
CA HIS A 17 -37.24 -23.61 -38.68
C HIS A 17 -38.08 -22.39 -39.14
N PRO A 18 -37.90 -21.18 -38.56
CA PRO A 18 -36.71 -20.37 -38.87
C PRO A 18 -36.14 -19.54 -37.70
N SER A 19 -35.00 -18.91 -37.95
CA SER A 19 -34.33 -17.96 -37.05
C SER A 19 -35.05 -16.61 -36.94
N THR A 20 -35.23 -16.09 -35.72
CA THR A 20 -35.55 -14.68 -35.47
C THR A 20 -34.75 -14.15 -34.27
N LEU A 21 -34.31 -12.89 -34.36
CA LEU A 21 -33.70 -12.16 -33.24
C LEU A 21 -34.81 -11.48 -32.42
N PRO A 22 -34.76 -11.51 -31.07
CA PRO A 22 -35.66 -10.69 -30.26
C PRO A 22 -35.37 -9.20 -30.48
N SER A 23 -36.41 -8.42 -30.73
CA SER A 23 -36.32 -7.04 -31.21
C SER A 23 -36.10 -6.00 -30.11
N PHE A 24 -35.51 -4.87 -30.49
CA PHE A 24 -35.12 -3.76 -29.61
C PHE A 24 -36.31 -2.87 -29.21
N THR A 25 -36.98 -3.18 -28.10
CA THR A 25 -38.01 -2.31 -27.49
C THR A 25 -38.10 -2.47 -25.96
N ASP A 26 -37.31 -1.70 -25.19
CA ASP A 26 -37.55 -1.53 -23.75
C ASP A 26 -37.06 -0.15 -23.21
N GLU A 27 -37.36 0.90 -23.97
CA GLU A 27 -36.86 2.27 -23.84
C GLU A 27 -37.45 3.07 -22.63
N LYS A 28 -37.79 2.40 -21.53
CA LYS A 28 -38.46 3.03 -20.36
C LYS A 28 -37.85 2.74 -18.99
N SER A 29 -36.79 1.92 -18.93
CA SER A 29 -36.09 1.60 -17.68
C SER A 29 -34.91 2.54 -17.36
N PHE A 30 -34.37 3.26 -18.36
CA PHE A 30 -33.07 3.93 -18.24
C PHE A 30 -33.11 5.37 -17.67
N GLU A 31 -34.20 6.13 -17.86
CA GLU A 31 -34.19 7.58 -17.60
C GLU A 31 -34.22 8.01 -16.11
N ARG A 32 -34.38 7.09 -15.15
CA ARG A 32 -34.51 7.48 -13.72
C ARG A 32 -33.22 7.93 -13.02
N HIS A 33 -32.05 7.78 -13.64
CA HIS A 33 -30.75 8.16 -13.04
C HIS A 33 -30.07 9.37 -13.72
N GLY A 34 -30.83 10.16 -14.49
CA GLY A 34 -30.36 11.39 -15.14
C GLY A 34 -30.58 12.67 -14.32
N ARG A 35 -29.99 12.83 -13.13
CA ARG A 35 -29.92 14.13 -12.44
C ARG A 35 -28.46 14.51 -12.21
N ALA A 36 -28.10 15.75 -12.57
CA ALA A 36 -26.72 16.23 -12.48
C ALA A 36 -26.20 16.23 -11.04
N HIS A 37 -24.98 15.73 -10.85
CA HIS A 37 -24.29 15.66 -9.57
C HIS A 37 -23.65 17.03 -9.26
N ASP A 38 -24.28 17.82 -8.39
CA ASP A 38 -23.71 19.09 -7.91
C ASP A 38 -22.83 18.82 -6.68
N PRO A 39 -21.50 18.97 -6.76
CA PRO A 39 -20.59 18.62 -5.68
C PRO A 39 -20.65 19.55 -4.46
N LYS A 40 -21.48 20.60 -4.47
CA LYS A 40 -21.63 21.51 -3.33
C LYS A 40 -22.60 21.01 -2.25
N ALA A 41 -23.65 20.29 -2.64
CA ALA A 41 -24.67 19.81 -1.71
C ALA A 41 -24.12 18.78 -0.70
N ASP A 42 -23.22 17.90 -1.17
CA ASP A 42 -22.60 16.86 -0.34
C ASP A 42 -21.65 17.44 0.73
N VAL A 43 -21.12 18.65 0.53
CA VAL A 43 -20.18 19.32 1.45
C VAL A 43 -20.93 19.90 2.66
N GLU A 44 -22.12 20.49 2.46
CA GLU A 44 -22.91 21.02 3.57
C GLU A 44 -23.43 19.90 4.48
N ALA A 45 -23.76 18.72 3.92
CA ALA A 45 -24.14 17.54 4.70
C ALA A 45 -23.02 17.00 5.61
N ALA A 46 -21.75 17.23 5.27
CA ALA A 46 -20.60 16.83 6.08
C ALA A 46 -20.25 17.81 7.20
N SER A 47 -20.88 19.00 7.24
CA SER A 47 -20.43 20.13 8.07
C SER A 47 -20.75 20.06 9.56
N ASN A 48 -21.67 19.19 9.99
CA ASN A 48 -22.18 19.13 11.37
C ASN A 48 -22.44 17.69 11.85
N PRO A 49 -21.43 16.98 12.41
CA PRO A 49 -21.68 15.74 13.14
C PRO A 49 -22.22 16.04 14.55
N PRO A 50 -23.35 15.45 14.99
CA PRO A 50 -23.71 15.41 16.40
C PRO A 50 -22.66 14.60 17.17
N ILE A 51 -22.10 15.18 18.23
CA ILE A 51 -21.32 14.41 19.21
C ILE A 51 -22.32 13.77 20.17
N ASP A 52 -22.65 12.50 19.96
CA ASP A 52 -22.94 11.50 21.00
C ASP A 52 -23.33 10.15 20.36
N GLY A 53 -23.04 9.04 21.05
CA GLY A 53 -23.52 7.70 20.69
C GLY A 53 -22.44 6.74 20.19
N ASP A 54 -21.93 5.91 21.10
CA ASP A 54 -21.19 4.69 20.76
C ASP A 54 -22.17 3.68 20.13
N SER A 55 -22.13 3.56 18.80
CA SER A 55 -22.99 2.66 18.05
C SER A 55 -22.23 2.13 16.84
N ASP A 56 -22.22 0.80 16.67
CA ASP A 56 -21.56 0.10 15.56
C ASP A 56 -22.23 0.44 14.22
N ILE A 57 -21.82 1.55 13.61
CA ILE A 57 -22.15 1.91 12.24
C ILE A 57 -21.54 0.87 11.30
N VAL A 58 -22.37 -0.07 10.84
CA VAL A 58 -21.99 -1.04 9.82
C VAL A 58 -21.87 -0.31 8.48
N LEU A 59 -20.69 0.27 8.23
CA LEU A 59 -20.36 1.04 7.02
C LEU A 59 -20.50 0.15 5.79
N GLN A 60 -21.58 0.31 5.01
CA GLN A 60 -21.91 -0.60 3.89
C GLN A 60 -21.28 -0.17 2.55
N SER A 61 -20.78 1.07 2.46
CA SER A 61 -20.27 1.65 1.22
C SER A 61 -18.78 1.97 1.31
N GLU A 62 -18.03 1.72 0.23
CA GLU A 62 -16.57 1.96 0.19
C GLU A 62 -16.24 3.45 0.40
N ARG A 63 -17.14 4.34 -0.07
CA ARG A 63 -17.05 5.79 0.19
C ARG A 63 -17.14 6.11 1.69
N GLU A 64 -18.06 5.46 2.40
CA GLU A 64 -18.38 5.73 3.81
C GLU A 64 -17.21 5.37 4.72
N ILE A 65 -16.57 4.22 4.45
CA ILE A 65 -15.32 3.80 5.08
C ILE A 65 -14.20 4.81 4.83
N ALA A 66 -14.06 5.30 3.59
CA ALA A 66 -13.05 6.29 3.27
C ALA A 66 -13.29 7.64 3.98
N THR A 67 -14.52 8.17 3.98
CA THR A 67 -14.83 9.46 4.61
C THR A 67 -14.89 9.42 6.14
N HIS A 68 -15.14 8.26 6.75
CA HIS A 68 -15.04 8.09 8.20
C HIS A 68 -13.58 8.02 8.68
N VAL A 69 -12.69 7.42 7.89
CA VAL A 69 -11.27 7.18 8.26
C VAL A 69 -10.34 8.34 7.86
N ILE A 70 -10.75 9.19 6.91
CA ILE A 70 -9.91 10.23 6.30
C ILE A 70 -10.62 11.59 6.32
N SER A 71 -9.94 12.63 6.83
CA SER A 71 -10.39 14.03 6.73
C SER A 71 -10.61 14.44 5.26
N VAL A 72 -11.81 14.92 4.93
CA VAL A 72 -12.12 15.42 3.58
C VAL A 72 -11.43 16.78 3.30
N ASP A 73 -11.07 17.53 4.34
CA ASP A 73 -10.43 18.84 4.24
C ASP A 73 -8.98 18.81 3.74
N ASP A 74 -8.73 19.44 2.60
CA ASP A 74 -7.40 19.81 2.14
C ASP A 74 -7.31 21.29 1.76
N ASP A 75 -6.30 21.97 2.31
CA ASP A 75 -5.99 23.36 1.99
C ASP A 75 -5.10 23.39 0.73
N PRO A 76 -5.61 23.86 -0.44
CA PRO A 76 -4.86 23.89 -1.69
C PRO A 76 -3.69 24.89 -1.67
N SER A 77 -3.63 25.84 -0.72
CA SER A 77 -2.59 26.85 -0.64
C SER A 77 -1.26 26.35 -0.09
N LEU A 78 -1.27 25.23 0.64
CA LEU A 78 -0.06 24.66 1.25
C LEU A 78 0.89 24.08 0.20
N ASN A 79 2.11 24.61 0.12
CA ASN A 79 3.15 24.14 -0.78
C ASN A 79 3.79 22.82 -0.28
N PRO A 80 3.90 21.75 -1.10
CA PRO A 80 4.72 20.57 -0.79
C PRO A 80 6.22 20.76 -1.11
N TRP A 81 6.57 21.67 -2.01
CA TRP A 81 7.91 21.78 -2.59
C TRP A 81 8.83 22.67 -1.75
N THR A 82 9.62 22.07 -0.88
CA THR A 82 10.64 22.76 -0.07
C THR A 82 11.97 22.00 -0.07
N PHE A 83 13.07 22.71 0.22
CA PHE A 83 14.40 22.10 0.33
C PHE A 83 14.42 20.94 1.34
N ARG A 84 13.74 21.07 2.50
CA ARG A 84 13.70 19.99 3.50
C ARG A 84 12.96 18.76 2.99
N ALA A 85 11.88 18.93 2.23
CA ALA A 85 11.13 17.80 1.69
C ALA A 85 11.94 17.04 0.63
N PHE A 86 12.76 17.73 -0.18
CA PHE A 86 13.73 17.08 -1.06
C PHE A 86 14.87 16.39 -0.29
N PHE A 87 15.47 17.06 0.70
CA PHE A 87 16.61 16.51 1.45
C PHE A 87 16.22 15.26 2.26
N LEU A 88 15.10 15.31 2.99
CA LEU A 88 14.59 14.17 3.75
C LEU A 88 14.05 13.08 2.83
N GLY A 89 13.40 13.44 1.71
CA GLY A 89 12.98 12.52 0.66
C GLY A 89 14.16 11.71 0.13
N LEU A 90 15.18 12.37 -0.40
CA LEU A 90 16.37 11.71 -0.94
C LEU A 90 17.13 10.88 0.10
N GLY A 91 17.26 11.37 1.34
CA GLY A 91 17.91 10.65 2.42
C GLY A 91 17.18 9.35 2.80
N LEU A 92 15.86 9.41 2.98
CA LEU A 92 15.04 8.23 3.30
C LEU A 92 14.89 7.29 2.10
N SER A 93 14.88 7.81 0.86
CA SER A 93 14.93 7.01 -0.37
C SER A 93 16.23 6.22 -0.49
N ALA A 94 17.39 6.86 -0.26
CA ALA A 94 18.68 6.19 -0.31
C ALA A 94 18.81 5.11 0.77
N PHE A 95 18.35 5.39 1.99
CA PHE A 95 18.29 4.42 3.09
C PHE A 95 17.37 3.23 2.77
N GLY A 96 16.12 3.51 2.37
CA GLY A 96 15.12 2.48 2.06
C GLY A 96 15.55 1.57 0.90
N GLY A 97 16.02 2.16 -0.21
CA GLY A 97 16.48 1.40 -1.38
C GLY A 97 17.74 0.58 -1.12
N SER A 98 18.67 1.11 -0.32
CA SER A 98 19.89 0.37 0.06
C SER A 98 19.57 -0.86 0.92
N LEU A 99 18.65 -0.74 1.88
CA LEU A 99 18.20 -1.87 2.68
C LEU A 99 17.40 -2.88 1.84
N ALA A 100 16.48 -2.41 0.98
CA ALA A 100 15.70 -3.28 0.10
C ALA A 100 16.62 -4.17 -0.76
N GLU A 101 17.60 -3.60 -1.45
CA GLU A 101 18.50 -4.34 -2.35
C GLU A 101 19.43 -5.31 -1.60
N ILE A 102 19.90 -4.95 -0.39
CA ILE A 102 20.70 -5.85 0.46
C ILE A 102 19.87 -7.05 0.93
N TYR A 103 18.61 -6.85 1.32
CA TYR A 103 17.74 -7.95 1.74
C TYR A 103 17.15 -8.75 0.57
N TYR A 104 17.11 -8.20 -0.65
CA TYR A 104 16.56 -8.88 -1.84
C TYR A 104 17.31 -10.17 -2.19
N PHE A 105 18.65 -10.14 -2.11
CA PHE A 105 19.50 -11.31 -2.35
C PHE A 105 19.68 -12.21 -1.11
N LYS A 106 18.99 -11.94 0.01
CA LYS A 106 19.05 -12.74 1.23
C LYS A 106 17.89 -13.76 1.24
N PRO A 107 18.10 -15.03 1.63
CA PRO A 107 17.04 -16.06 1.64
C PRO A 107 15.88 -15.76 2.61
N GLN A 108 16.03 -14.77 3.49
CA GLN A 108 14.95 -14.15 4.24
C GLN A 108 14.90 -12.67 3.85
N THR A 109 13.92 -12.31 3.01
CA THR A 109 13.67 -10.92 2.60
C THR A 109 13.02 -10.14 3.74
N VAL A 110 13.50 -8.93 4.00
CA VAL A 110 13.00 -8.04 5.06
C VAL A 110 12.67 -6.69 4.45
N GLY A 111 11.38 -6.38 4.33
CA GLY A 111 10.88 -5.11 3.80
C GLY A 111 10.78 -4.03 4.89
N VAL A 112 11.18 -2.80 4.57
CA VAL A 112 11.03 -1.66 5.49
C VAL A 112 9.60 -1.11 5.42
N SER A 113 8.89 -1.09 6.53
CA SER A 113 7.48 -0.66 6.56
C SER A 113 7.30 0.83 6.21
N LEU A 114 6.32 1.15 5.36
CA LEU A 114 5.93 2.53 5.04
C LEU A 114 5.49 3.32 6.29
N MET A 115 4.96 2.64 7.34
CA MET A 115 4.68 3.25 8.64
C MET A 115 5.95 3.87 9.25
N PHE A 116 7.04 3.12 9.22
CA PHE A 116 8.32 3.51 9.83
C PHE A 116 8.95 4.70 9.09
N LEU A 117 8.93 4.66 7.75
CA LEU A 117 9.31 5.79 6.90
C LEU A 117 8.46 7.04 7.20
N ALA A 118 7.14 6.90 7.34
CA ALA A 118 6.24 8.01 7.62
C ALA A 118 6.45 8.65 9.00
N ILE A 119 6.75 7.84 10.02
CA ILE A 119 7.00 8.34 11.39
C ILE A 119 8.38 9.02 11.46
N ILE A 120 9.42 8.42 10.86
CA ILE A 120 10.76 9.04 10.81
C ILE A 120 10.73 10.33 9.98
N SER A 121 10.03 10.34 8.84
CA SER A 121 9.80 11.55 8.04
C SER A 121 9.19 12.70 8.86
N TYR A 122 8.16 12.40 9.66
CA TYR A 122 7.53 13.40 10.53
C TYR A 122 8.50 13.93 11.60
N VAL A 123 9.20 13.03 12.29
CA VAL A 123 10.19 13.36 13.33
C VAL A 123 11.31 14.23 12.76
N LEU A 124 11.92 13.83 11.64
CA LEU A 124 13.01 14.57 11.01
C LEU A 124 12.52 15.90 10.40
N GLY A 125 11.29 15.95 9.89
CA GLY A 125 10.65 17.17 9.40
C GLY A 125 10.54 18.24 10.48
N PHE A 126 9.97 17.89 11.64
CA PHE A 126 9.86 18.80 12.78
C PHE A 126 11.21 19.12 13.44
N ALA A 127 12.13 18.15 13.52
CA ALA A 127 13.49 18.40 14.01
C ALA A 127 14.22 19.42 13.12
N MET A 128 14.12 19.28 11.79
CA MET A 128 14.79 20.18 10.85
C MET A 128 14.05 21.51 10.66
N GLU A 129 12.73 21.59 10.89
CA GLU A 129 12.03 22.86 11.10
C GLU A 129 12.58 23.63 12.31
N THR A 130 12.83 22.92 13.41
CA THR A 130 13.34 23.51 14.67
C THR A 130 14.81 23.93 14.53
N PHE A 131 15.61 23.17 13.77
CA PHE A 131 17.04 23.40 13.63
C PHE A 131 17.40 24.48 12.57
N ILE A 132 16.64 24.61 11.48
CA ILE A 132 16.91 25.63 10.45
C ILE A 132 16.34 27.00 10.87
N PRO A 133 17.17 28.04 11.09
CA PRO A 133 16.70 29.33 11.59
C PRO A 133 15.74 30.05 10.62
N ARG A 134 14.65 30.60 11.15
CA ARG A 134 13.68 31.42 10.39
C ARG A 134 14.11 32.87 10.14
N HIS A 135 15.37 33.21 10.40
CA HIS A 135 15.90 34.58 10.31
C HIS A 135 17.29 34.58 9.68
N GLY A 136 17.63 35.66 8.97
CA GLY A 136 18.88 35.78 8.21
C GLY A 136 18.84 35.05 6.86
N LEU A 137 20.02 34.84 6.26
CA LEU A 137 20.19 34.33 4.90
C LEU A 137 19.53 32.95 4.66
N PHE A 138 19.45 32.12 5.70
CA PHE A 138 18.84 30.79 5.64
C PHE A 138 17.30 30.77 5.63
N ARG A 139 16.63 31.94 5.64
CA ARG A 139 15.16 32.04 5.58
C ARG A 139 14.55 31.24 4.42
N TYR A 140 15.23 31.19 3.28
CA TYR A 140 14.79 30.45 2.09
C TYR A 140 14.66 28.93 2.33
N LEU A 141 15.41 28.36 3.28
CA LEU A 141 15.38 26.93 3.61
C LEU A 141 14.21 26.54 4.54
N ASN A 142 13.62 27.51 5.26
CA ASN A 142 12.50 27.29 6.19
C ASN A 142 11.39 28.37 6.00
N PRO A 143 10.67 28.35 4.86
CA PRO A 143 9.69 29.39 4.52
C PRO A 143 8.46 29.40 5.44
N HIS A 144 7.93 28.21 5.77
CA HIS A 144 6.69 27.97 6.54
C HIS A 144 6.87 26.83 7.59
N PRO A 145 5.88 26.56 8.47
CA PRO A 145 5.85 25.38 9.35
C PRO A 145 5.80 24.04 8.60
N PHE A 146 6.19 22.94 9.23
CA PHE A 146 6.22 21.63 8.58
C PHE A 146 4.80 21.15 8.24
N ASN A 147 4.48 21.16 6.94
CA ASN A 147 3.12 20.91 6.45
C ASN A 147 2.85 19.42 6.21
N LYS A 148 1.57 19.02 6.30
CA LYS A 148 1.12 17.67 5.89
C LYS A 148 1.63 17.31 4.49
N LYS A 149 1.54 18.25 3.54
CA LYS A 149 1.96 18.04 2.15
C LYS A 149 3.48 17.85 1.95
N GLU A 150 4.33 18.45 2.78
CA GLU A 150 5.78 18.16 2.77
C GLU A 150 6.04 16.72 3.22
N ASN A 151 5.39 16.29 4.31
CA ASN A 151 5.54 14.92 4.82
C ASN A 151 5.02 13.88 3.82
N ALA A 152 3.89 14.14 3.16
CA ALA A 152 3.35 13.27 2.11
C ALA A 152 4.33 13.13 0.93
N PHE A 153 4.95 14.24 0.49
CA PHE A 153 5.94 14.22 -0.58
C PHE A 153 7.18 13.38 -0.22
N VAL A 154 7.70 13.52 1.00
CA VAL A 154 8.81 12.70 1.52
C VAL A 154 8.43 11.21 1.54
N ILE A 155 7.23 10.88 2.05
CA ILE A 155 6.74 9.49 2.11
C ILE A 155 6.60 8.88 0.71
N ILE A 156 6.02 9.62 -0.24
CA ILE A 156 5.89 9.16 -1.63
C ILE A 156 7.28 8.86 -2.22
N MET A 157 8.24 9.79 -2.08
CA MET A 157 9.59 9.61 -2.62
C MET A 157 10.32 8.42 -1.97
N ALA A 158 10.23 8.28 -0.65
CA ALA A 158 10.86 7.19 0.09
C ALA A 158 10.21 5.83 -0.25
N SER A 159 8.88 5.77 -0.37
CA SER A 159 8.16 4.54 -0.73
C SER A 159 8.45 4.08 -2.17
N ALA A 160 8.63 5.02 -3.11
CA ALA A 160 9.00 4.70 -4.48
C ALA A 160 10.43 4.14 -4.63
N ALA A 161 11.31 4.41 -3.65
CA ALA A 161 12.70 3.95 -3.61
C ALA A 161 12.91 2.73 -2.71
N ALA A 162 12.05 2.48 -1.72
CA ALA A 162 12.14 1.34 -0.79
C ALA A 162 11.73 -0.02 -1.40
N ASN A 163 11.65 -0.11 -2.74
CA ASN A 163 11.34 -1.32 -3.49
C ASN A 163 12.49 -1.61 -4.46
N SER A 164 13.05 -2.82 -4.42
CA SER A 164 14.07 -3.29 -5.37
C SER A 164 13.54 -3.28 -6.81
N ALA A 165 14.42 -2.94 -7.75
CA ALA A 165 14.07 -2.86 -9.17
C ALA A 165 14.22 -4.24 -9.82
N LEU A 166 13.13 -4.81 -10.35
CA LEU A 166 13.11 -6.17 -10.93
C LEU A 166 14.19 -6.42 -12.00
N ALA A 167 14.65 -5.37 -12.68
CA ALA A 167 15.76 -5.46 -13.63
C ALA A 167 17.12 -5.84 -12.98
N THR A 168 17.28 -5.81 -11.65
CA THR A 168 18.48 -6.35 -10.98
C THR A 168 18.54 -7.87 -11.01
N GLU A 169 17.39 -8.57 -11.04
CA GLU A 169 17.33 -10.02 -11.29
C GLU A 169 17.94 -10.37 -12.66
N VAL A 170 17.61 -9.60 -13.70
CA VAL A 170 18.12 -9.81 -15.06
C VAL A 170 19.65 -9.64 -15.11
N LEU A 171 20.18 -8.64 -14.40
CA LEU A 171 21.63 -8.42 -14.27
C LEU A 171 22.31 -9.53 -13.46
N ALA A 172 21.65 -10.05 -12.41
CA ALA A 172 22.14 -11.16 -11.62
C ALA A 172 22.20 -12.47 -12.44
N VAL A 173 21.15 -12.77 -13.22
CA VAL A 173 21.10 -13.93 -14.12
C VAL A 173 22.16 -13.85 -15.21
N GLN A 174 22.39 -12.68 -15.82
CA GLN A 174 23.46 -12.48 -16.81
C GLN A 174 24.85 -12.77 -16.24
N ARG A 175 25.11 -12.37 -14.99
CA ARG A 175 26.39 -12.63 -14.31
C ARG A 175 26.51 -14.09 -13.86
N LEU A 176 25.46 -14.69 -13.30
CA LEU A 176 25.50 -16.02 -12.69
C LEU A 176 25.48 -17.16 -13.73
N TYR A 177 24.63 -17.07 -14.75
CA TYR A 177 24.42 -18.17 -15.72
C TYR A 177 25.18 -17.98 -17.03
N TYR A 178 25.40 -16.73 -17.46
CA TYR A 178 26.07 -16.43 -18.74
C TYR A 178 27.50 -15.92 -18.56
N ASN A 179 27.93 -15.62 -17.32
CA ASN A 179 29.23 -15.05 -16.98
C ASN A 179 29.55 -13.75 -17.76
N ILE A 180 28.51 -13.01 -18.16
CA ILE A 180 28.64 -11.72 -18.84
C ILE A 180 28.50 -10.62 -17.80
N THR A 181 29.54 -9.79 -17.66
CA THR A 181 29.50 -8.58 -16.82
C THR A 181 29.11 -7.36 -17.67
N PRO A 182 27.84 -6.94 -17.72
CA PRO A 182 27.45 -5.72 -18.41
C PRO A 182 28.14 -4.49 -17.78
N ASN A 183 28.45 -3.49 -18.61
CA ASN A 183 29.07 -2.25 -18.18
C ASN A 183 28.20 -1.55 -17.11
N ALA A 184 28.84 -0.92 -16.12
CA ALA A 184 28.17 -0.23 -15.03
C ALA A 184 27.19 0.85 -15.54
N ALA A 185 27.60 1.65 -16.54
CA ALA A 185 26.73 2.65 -17.16
C ALA A 185 25.48 2.02 -17.80
N THR A 186 25.64 0.97 -18.60
CA THR A 186 24.53 0.22 -19.22
C THR A 186 23.59 -0.36 -18.16
N SER A 187 24.14 -0.88 -17.06
CA SER A 187 23.37 -1.41 -15.93
C SER A 187 22.52 -0.31 -15.29
N ILE A 188 23.11 0.85 -14.98
CA ILE A 188 22.40 2.00 -14.38
C ILE A 188 21.27 2.50 -15.30
N PHE A 189 21.53 2.67 -16.61
CA PHE A 189 20.51 3.10 -17.56
C PHE A 189 19.40 2.07 -17.76
N LEU A 190 19.69 0.76 -17.69
CA LEU A 190 18.68 -0.30 -17.73
C LEU A 190 17.75 -0.23 -16.51
N LEU A 191 18.31 -0.14 -15.30
CA LEU A 191 17.52 0.00 -14.07
C LEU A 191 16.67 1.28 -14.09
N PHE A 192 17.27 2.41 -14.46
CA PHE A 192 16.59 3.70 -14.48
C PHE A 192 15.44 3.74 -15.50
N SER A 193 15.66 3.25 -16.72
CA SER A 193 14.62 3.19 -17.75
C SER A 193 13.50 2.20 -17.42
N SER A 194 13.82 1.06 -16.79
CA SER A 194 12.83 0.09 -16.32
C SER A 194 11.88 0.69 -15.27
N GLN A 195 12.43 1.36 -14.24
CA GLN A 195 11.61 1.99 -13.20
C GLN A 195 10.80 3.18 -13.74
N LEU A 196 11.38 4.01 -14.62
CA LEU A 196 10.66 5.12 -15.27
C LEU A 196 9.49 4.64 -16.14
N LEU A 197 9.65 3.52 -16.86
CA LEU A 197 8.59 2.92 -17.66
C LEU A 197 7.44 2.44 -16.76
N GLY A 198 7.74 1.73 -15.67
CA GLY A 198 6.74 1.26 -14.70
C GLY A 198 5.94 2.41 -14.08
N TYR A 199 6.62 3.42 -13.52
CA TYR A 199 5.96 4.60 -12.95
C TYR A 199 5.23 5.46 -14.00
N GLY A 200 5.74 5.52 -15.23
CA GLY A 200 5.07 6.19 -16.36
C GLY A 200 3.73 5.56 -16.73
N ILE A 201 3.68 4.23 -16.85
CA ILE A 201 2.42 3.49 -17.08
C ILE A 201 1.46 3.69 -15.91
N GLY A 202 1.93 3.59 -14.65
CA GLY A 202 1.11 3.87 -13.47
C GLY A 202 0.52 5.29 -13.46
N GLY A 203 1.30 6.28 -13.93
CA GLY A 203 0.84 7.66 -14.11
C GLY A 203 -0.27 7.82 -15.16
N ILE A 204 -0.21 7.05 -16.25
CA ILE A 204 -1.25 7.03 -17.29
C ILE A 204 -2.54 6.36 -16.79
N LEU A 205 -2.44 5.28 -16.00
CA LEU A 205 -3.60 4.56 -15.46
C LEU A 205 -4.24 5.26 -14.24
N ARG A 206 -3.59 6.26 -13.64
CA ARG A 206 -4.09 7.03 -12.48
C ARG A 206 -5.58 7.44 -12.58
N PRO A 207 -6.10 7.99 -13.70
CA PRO A 207 -7.50 8.40 -13.77
C PRO A 207 -8.49 7.24 -13.69
N ILE A 208 -8.07 6.04 -14.13
CA ILE A 208 -8.88 4.81 -14.11
C ILE A 208 -8.80 4.14 -12.74
N LEU A 209 -7.64 4.21 -12.08
CA LEU A 209 -7.37 3.48 -10.83
C LEU A 209 -7.66 4.27 -9.53
N LEU A 210 -7.70 5.61 -9.57
CA LEU A 210 -7.77 6.44 -8.35
C LEU A 210 -8.93 7.43 -8.26
N TYR A 211 -9.61 7.77 -9.36
CA TYR A 211 -10.81 8.64 -9.31
C TYR A 211 -12.15 7.89 -9.14
N PRO A 212 -12.35 6.66 -9.65
CA PRO A 212 -13.61 5.94 -9.43
C PRO A 212 -13.80 5.59 -7.95
N SER A 213 -14.85 6.14 -7.32
CA SER A 213 -15.13 5.96 -5.88
C SER A 213 -15.53 4.54 -5.44
N LYS A 214 -15.41 3.57 -6.35
CA LYS A 214 -15.58 2.12 -6.12
C LYS A 214 -14.26 1.37 -5.98
N MET A 215 -13.12 2.02 -6.18
CA MET A 215 -11.78 1.46 -5.96
C MET A 215 -11.20 1.98 -4.65
N LEU A 216 -11.32 1.18 -3.59
CA LEU A 216 -10.71 1.46 -2.27
C LEU A 216 -9.48 0.58 -2.08
N TYR A 217 -8.40 1.18 -1.55
CA TYR A 217 -7.11 0.51 -1.32
C TYR A 217 -6.91 0.33 0.20
N PRO A 218 -7.34 -0.81 0.80
CA PRO A 218 -7.38 -0.94 2.25
C PRO A 218 -5.99 -0.91 2.90
N GLY A 219 -4.95 -1.38 2.18
CA GLY A 219 -3.57 -1.39 2.66
C GLY A 219 -2.96 -0.01 2.92
N VAL A 220 -3.53 1.08 2.37
CA VAL A 220 -3.06 2.46 2.66
C VAL A 220 -3.95 3.22 3.65
N LEU A 221 -5.11 2.70 4.04
CA LEU A 221 -5.96 3.35 5.05
C LEU A 221 -5.24 3.55 6.40
N PRO A 222 -4.46 2.58 6.94
CA PRO A 222 -3.69 2.80 8.16
C PRO A 222 -2.64 3.92 8.02
N LEU A 223 -2.02 4.06 6.84
CA LEU A 223 -1.05 5.12 6.56
C LEU A 223 -1.73 6.49 6.61
N ILE A 224 -2.87 6.64 5.94
CA ILE A 224 -3.58 7.91 5.85
C ILE A 224 -4.18 8.29 7.21
N SER A 225 -4.76 7.35 7.96
CA SER A 225 -5.30 7.59 9.30
C SER A 225 -4.21 7.91 10.33
N MET A 226 -3.05 7.25 10.27
CA MET A 226 -1.88 7.58 11.09
C MET A 226 -1.38 9.00 10.80
N PHE A 227 -1.33 9.36 9.52
CA PHE A 227 -0.87 10.65 9.02
C PHE A 227 -1.82 11.80 9.37
N ASP A 228 -3.14 11.64 9.21
CA ASP A 228 -4.12 12.65 9.62
C ASP A 228 -4.03 12.94 11.14
N ALA A 229 -3.98 11.87 11.94
CA ALA A 229 -3.81 11.97 13.39
C ALA A 229 -2.43 12.51 13.85
N PHE A 230 -1.50 12.75 12.94
CA PHE A 230 -0.22 13.43 13.20
C PHE A 230 -0.28 14.95 12.92
N PHE A 231 -1.26 15.42 12.14
CA PHE A 231 -1.41 16.83 11.77
C PHE A 231 -2.68 17.50 12.33
N ARG A 232 -3.74 16.75 12.67
CA ARG A 232 -4.94 17.29 13.35
C ARG A 232 -4.68 17.82 14.75
N ASP A 233 -3.95 17.06 15.57
CA ASP A 233 -3.76 17.36 17.00
C ASP A 233 -2.31 17.18 17.44
N GLY A 234 -1.62 18.28 17.74
CA GLY A 234 -0.24 18.25 18.24
C GLY A 234 -0.08 17.60 19.63
N SER A 235 -1.17 17.50 20.41
CA SER A 235 -1.26 16.77 21.67
C SER A 235 -1.30 15.25 21.43
N THR A 236 -2.21 14.81 20.56
CA THR A 236 -2.39 13.41 20.12
C THR A 236 -1.15 12.88 19.42
N ALA A 237 -0.55 13.66 18.52
CA ALA A 237 0.70 13.31 17.84
C ALA A 237 1.83 13.00 18.83
N ARG A 238 2.02 13.83 19.87
CA ARG A 238 3.02 13.58 20.92
C ARG A 238 2.74 12.30 21.71
N ARG A 239 1.47 11.93 21.94
CA ARG A 239 1.12 10.67 22.60
C ARG A 239 1.42 9.46 21.70
N LYS A 240 1.06 9.52 20.41
CA LYS A 240 1.35 8.45 19.44
C LYS A 240 2.87 8.28 19.23
N LEU A 241 3.63 9.37 19.12
CA LEU A 241 5.10 9.32 19.02
C LEU A 241 5.77 8.72 20.26
N LYS A 242 5.30 9.03 21.48
CA LYS A 242 5.83 8.38 22.70
C LYS A 242 5.66 6.86 22.66
N VAL A 243 4.49 6.37 22.23
CA VAL A 243 4.25 4.93 22.07
C VAL A 243 5.17 4.33 21.01
N PHE A 244 5.34 5.00 19.86
CA PHE A 244 6.29 4.57 18.83
C PHE A 244 7.72 4.45 19.36
N TYR A 245 8.25 5.43 20.08
CA TYR A 245 9.60 5.36 20.65
C TYR A 245 9.77 4.25 21.69
N ILE A 246 8.74 3.99 22.51
CA ILE A 246 8.75 2.87 23.47
C ILE A 246 8.79 1.54 22.72
N VAL A 247 7.91 1.34 21.73
CA VAL A 247 7.86 0.10 20.94
C VAL A 247 9.13 -0.09 20.11
N PHE A 248 9.65 0.98 19.49
CA PHE A 248 10.92 0.94 18.75
C PHE A 248 12.09 0.61 19.67
N GLY A 249 12.16 1.17 20.87
CA GLY A 249 13.19 0.83 21.86
C GLY A 249 13.09 -0.62 22.34
N VAL A 250 11.88 -1.11 22.60
CA VAL A 250 11.64 -2.52 22.98
C VAL A 250 12.03 -3.46 21.86
N ILE A 251 11.62 -3.21 20.61
CA ILE A 251 12.01 -4.02 19.44
C ILE A 251 13.51 -3.95 19.21
N PHE A 252 14.14 -2.78 19.26
CA PHE A 252 15.58 -2.65 19.07
C PHE A 252 16.39 -3.45 20.11
N ILE A 253 15.98 -3.43 21.38
CA ILE A 253 16.58 -4.26 22.45
C ILE A 253 16.27 -5.75 22.21
N TRP A 254 15.06 -6.07 21.76
CA TRP A 254 14.61 -7.44 21.52
C TRP A 254 15.27 -8.11 20.30
N GLU A 255 15.61 -7.37 19.24
CA GLU A 255 16.36 -7.88 18.07
C GLU A 255 17.88 -7.94 18.34
N LEU A 256 18.42 -6.98 19.09
CA LEU A 256 19.83 -6.98 19.51
C LEU A 256 20.16 -8.19 20.41
N PHE A 257 19.19 -8.67 21.19
CA PHE A 257 19.37 -9.83 22.09
C PHE A 257 19.69 -11.16 21.35
N PRO A 258 18.87 -11.66 20.41
CA PRO A 258 19.19 -12.86 19.64
C PRO A 258 20.39 -12.65 18.70
N GLU A 259 20.56 -11.47 18.08
CA GLU A 259 21.71 -11.23 17.19
C GLU A 259 23.06 -11.23 17.94
N TRP A 260 23.11 -10.71 19.17
CA TRP A 260 24.38 -10.47 19.87
C TRP A 260 24.66 -11.40 21.06
N ILE A 261 23.62 -11.91 21.74
CA ILE A 261 23.78 -12.74 22.95
C ILE A 261 23.56 -14.23 22.66
N PHE A 262 22.62 -14.61 21.79
CA PHE A 262 22.41 -16.04 21.48
C PHE A 262 21.83 -16.31 20.06
N PRO A 263 22.66 -16.26 18.99
CA PRO A 263 22.19 -16.49 17.60
C PRO A 263 21.52 -17.84 17.36
N LEU A 264 21.75 -18.83 18.21
CA LEU A 264 21.09 -20.14 18.13
C LEU A 264 19.59 -20.07 18.46
N LEU A 265 19.10 -19.03 19.14
CA LEU A 265 17.69 -18.93 19.54
C LEU A 265 16.74 -18.79 18.34
N THR A 266 17.21 -18.22 17.22
CA THR A 266 16.42 -18.12 15.98
C THR A 266 16.37 -19.44 15.21
N GLY A 267 17.35 -20.33 15.41
CA GLY A 267 17.35 -21.70 14.88
C GLY A 267 16.64 -22.71 15.79
N PHE A 268 16.52 -22.42 17.09
CA PHE A 268 15.95 -23.35 18.08
C PHE A 268 14.41 -23.33 18.10
N SER A 269 13.80 -23.76 16.99
CA SER A 269 12.36 -23.95 16.91
C SER A 269 11.90 -25.02 17.91
N ILE A 270 11.24 -24.59 18.97
CA ILE A 270 10.67 -25.48 20.00
C ILE A 270 9.67 -26.47 19.39
N ILE A 271 9.02 -26.09 18.27
CA ILE A 271 8.07 -26.94 17.53
C ILE A 271 8.80 -28.09 16.83
N CYS A 272 10.00 -27.86 16.28
CA CYS A 272 10.82 -28.90 15.68
C CYS A 272 11.37 -29.89 16.72
N LEU A 273 11.64 -29.42 17.94
CA LEU A 273 12.11 -30.28 19.04
C LEU A 273 10.96 -31.03 19.75
N ALA A 274 9.76 -30.45 19.79
CA ALA A 274 8.57 -31.07 20.40
C ALA A 274 7.99 -32.24 19.58
N ALA A 275 8.34 -32.37 18.30
CA ALA A 275 7.89 -33.46 17.44
C ALA A 275 9.03 -34.07 16.57
N PRO A 276 10.06 -34.71 17.17
CA PRO A 276 11.20 -35.27 16.43
C PRO A 276 10.79 -36.31 15.39
N ASN A 277 9.70 -37.04 15.64
CA ASN A 277 9.25 -38.18 14.85
C ASN A 277 8.50 -37.78 13.56
N ASN A 278 8.13 -36.50 13.41
CA ASN A 278 7.32 -36.04 12.28
C ASN A 278 8.17 -35.61 11.08
N ALA A 279 9.49 -35.52 11.25
CA ALA A 279 10.44 -34.98 10.25
C ALA A 279 11.04 -36.03 9.31
N ALA A 280 10.41 -37.21 9.15
CA ALA A 280 10.88 -38.28 8.27
C ALA A 280 9.77 -39.15 7.66
N GLY A 281 8.70 -38.53 7.13
CA GLY A 281 7.80 -39.16 6.16
C GLY A 281 6.71 -40.08 6.69
N ASP A 282 5.55 -39.50 7.04
CA ASP A 282 4.25 -40.19 6.95
C ASP A 282 3.23 -39.25 6.26
N PRO A 283 2.74 -39.57 5.05
CA PRO A 283 1.76 -38.74 4.33
C PRO A 283 0.32 -38.88 4.86
N GLY A 284 0.07 -39.63 5.94
CA GLY A 284 -1.28 -39.90 6.45
C GLY A 284 -1.93 -38.79 7.29
N VAL A 285 -1.16 -37.93 7.95
CA VAL A 285 -1.67 -37.10 9.08
C VAL A 285 -2.51 -35.90 8.63
N TRP A 286 -2.23 -35.29 7.48
CA TRP A 286 -2.92 -34.07 6.99
C TRP A 286 -4.20 -34.32 6.19
N ARG A 287 -4.97 -35.36 6.53
CA ARG A 287 -6.25 -35.68 5.85
C ARG A 287 -7.42 -35.87 6.82
N LYS A 288 -7.82 -34.78 7.47
CA LYS A 288 -9.17 -34.55 8.03
C LYS A 288 -9.47 -33.06 8.05
#